data_AF-A0A9D5GF96-F1
#
_entry.id   AF-A0A9D5GF96-F1
#
_cell.length_a   1.000
_cell.length_b   1.000
_cell.length_c   1.000
_cell.angle_alpha   90.00
_cell.angle_beta   90.00
_cell.angle_gamma   90.00
#
_symmetry.space_group_name_H-M   'P 1'
#
loop_
_entity.id
_entity.type
_entity.pdbx_description
1 polymer ?
#
loop_
_entity_poly.entity_id
_entity_poly.type
_entity_poly.pdbx_seq_one_letter_code
_entity_poly.pdbx_strand_id
1 'polypeptide(L)'
;MEAALASGSPEESEHNRRQPTAHPGPMIQRDYLDPLGLSAAKLAEHIGMDGRVLDAMLSGKRSIDVAAAIRLGRSLQLNPVIIMERQTRYDFAVLRDDAELESIDVLPRDENFPFPEIGYLRGRLAGLRETWGYGDVRPETLGFLADADYDGHDMLLRLHDLRPGARLRVYAPEGHVLWVGVVLETLQGQPLLPYARPGVWIGWFVQRYRADFIPAR
;
A
#
# COMPACT_ATOMS: atom_id res chain seq x y z
N MET A 1 30.05 -4.77 -38.83
CA MET A 1 29.87 -5.89 -37.89
C MET A 1 29.16 -5.32 -36.67
N GLU A 2 27.83 -5.17 -36.74
CA GLU A 2 27.00 -4.80 -35.59
C GLU A 2 25.54 -5.12 -35.93
N ALA A 3 25.16 -6.37 -35.64
CA ALA A 3 23.80 -6.86 -35.69
C ALA A 3 23.54 -7.63 -34.39
N ALA A 4 22.34 -7.44 -33.84
CA ALA A 4 21.75 -8.12 -32.68
C ALA A 4 22.34 -7.68 -31.31
N LEU A 5 21.57 -7.32 -30.29
CA LEU A 5 20.34 -7.94 -29.81
C LEU A 5 19.42 -6.89 -29.17
N ALA A 6 18.42 -6.41 -29.92
CA ALA A 6 17.17 -5.94 -29.36
C ALA A 6 16.19 -7.12 -29.46
N SER A 7 16.07 -7.89 -28.38
CA SER A 7 15.06 -8.94 -28.26
C SER A 7 14.60 -9.05 -26.80
N GLY A 8 14.00 -7.98 -26.29
CA GLY A 8 12.99 -8.14 -25.24
C GLY A 8 11.73 -8.66 -25.92
N SER A 9 11.46 -9.95 -25.79
CA SER A 9 10.25 -10.59 -26.32
C SER A 9 9.00 -9.92 -25.71
N PRO A 10 7.92 -9.69 -26.48
CA PRO A 10 6.63 -9.24 -25.92
C PRO A 10 6.07 -10.21 -24.85
N GLU A 11 6.61 -11.43 -24.75
CA GLU A 11 6.19 -12.46 -23.81
C GLU A 11 6.63 -12.21 -22.35
N GLU A 12 7.68 -11.41 -22.10
CA GLU A 12 8.11 -11.07 -20.72
C GLU A 12 7.16 -10.06 -20.03
N SER A 13 6.30 -9.40 -20.81
CA SER A 13 5.31 -8.42 -20.30
C SER A 13 4.03 -9.07 -19.78
N GLU A 14 3.86 -10.38 -20.01
CA GLU A 14 2.61 -11.10 -19.71
C GLU A 14 2.74 -12.10 -18.56
N HIS A 15 3.96 -12.36 -18.07
CA HIS A 15 4.20 -13.28 -16.95
C HIS A 15 3.95 -12.66 -15.56
N ASN A 16 3.66 -11.35 -15.48
CA ASN A 16 3.23 -10.69 -14.24
C ASN A 16 1.69 -10.62 -14.10
N ARG A 17 0.98 -11.59 -14.69
CA ARG A 17 -0.42 -11.84 -14.33
C ARG A 17 -0.45 -12.33 -12.89
N ARG A 18 -0.63 -11.38 -11.96
CA ARG A 18 -1.27 -11.52 -10.64
C ARG A 18 -1.29 -12.97 -10.18
N GLN A 19 -0.21 -13.47 -9.54
CA GLN A 19 -0.35 -14.73 -8.82
C GLN A 19 -1.58 -14.57 -7.92
N PRO A 20 -2.61 -15.43 -8.06
CA PRO A 20 -3.80 -15.32 -7.24
C PRO A 20 -3.32 -15.35 -5.80
N THR A 21 -3.62 -14.30 -5.04
CA THR A 21 -3.34 -14.31 -3.62
C THR A 21 -4.08 -15.52 -3.08
N ALA A 22 -3.34 -16.53 -2.63
CA ALA A 22 -3.91 -17.84 -2.30
C ALA A 22 -4.28 -17.85 -0.81
N HIS A 23 -5.44 -18.43 -0.50
CA HIS A 23 -5.85 -18.63 0.88
C HIS A 23 -4.75 -19.40 1.63
N PRO A 24 -4.39 -19.03 2.88
CA PRO A 24 -3.31 -19.70 3.61
C PRO A 24 -3.64 -21.15 4.00
N GLY A 25 -4.91 -21.47 4.18
CA GLY A 25 -5.38 -22.83 4.54
C GLY A 25 -4.81 -23.96 3.67
N PRO A 26 -5.00 -23.94 2.34
CA PRO A 26 -4.47 -24.98 1.45
C PRO A 26 -2.95 -25.15 1.53
N MET A 27 -2.22 -24.06 1.80
CA MET A 27 -0.77 -24.11 2.05
C MET A 27 -0.47 -24.84 3.36
N ILE A 28 -1.20 -24.55 4.43
CA ILE A 28 -1.03 -25.24 5.73
C ILE A 28 -1.33 -26.74 5.58
N GLN A 29 -2.38 -27.10 4.85
CA GLN A 29 -2.71 -28.50 4.57
C GLN A 29 -1.56 -29.20 3.83
N ARG A 30 -1.17 -28.66 2.67
CA ARG A 30 -0.18 -29.27 1.76
C ARG A 30 1.23 -29.33 2.36
N ASP A 31 1.65 -28.26 3.04
CA ASP A 31 3.05 -28.09 3.45
C ASP A 31 3.30 -28.60 4.88
N TYR A 32 2.25 -28.85 5.68
CA TYR A 32 2.38 -29.29 7.08
C TYR A 32 1.57 -30.54 7.40
N LEU A 33 0.26 -30.55 7.16
CA LEU A 33 -0.55 -31.71 7.55
C LEU A 33 -0.26 -32.94 6.70
N ASP A 34 -0.16 -32.77 5.37
CA ASP A 34 0.09 -33.88 4.46
C ASP A 34 1.45 -34.56 4.72
N PRO A 35 2.57 -33.83 4.90
CA PRO A 35 3.86 -34.44 5.25
C PRO A 35 3.88 -35.10 6.63
N LEU A 36 3.06 -34.62 7.58
CA LEU A 36 2.94 -35.20 8.92
C LEU A 36 1.94 -36.37 8.99
N GLY A 37 1.21 -36.66 7.91
CA GLY A 37 0.13 -37.65 7.92
C GLY A 37 -0.99 -37.32 8.91
N LEU A 38 -1.19 -36.02 9.21
CA LEU A 38 -2.18 -35.53 10.15
C LEU A 38 -3.47 -35.15 9.42
N SER A 39 -4.62 -35.59 9.94
CA SER A 39 -5.90 -35.08 9.48
C SER A 39 -6.25 -33.78 10.17
N ALA A 40 -7.07 -32.94 9.50
CA ALA A 40 -7.62 -31.72 10.10
C ALA A 40 -8.36 -32.03 11.41
N ALA A 41 -9.11 -33.14 11.49
CA ALA A 41 -9.80 -33.54 12.71
C ALA A 41 -8.83 -33.81 13.88
N LYS A 42 -7.72 -34.52 13.64
CA LYS A 42 -6.71 -34.79 14.68
C LYS A 42 -6.02 -33.51 15.14
N LEU A 43 -5.68 -32.63 14.20
CA LEU A 43 -5.09 -31.34 14.54
C LEU A 43 -6.07 -30.49 15.36
N ALA A 44 -7.34 -30.43 14.94
CA ALA A 44 -8.40 -29.68 15.62
C ALA A 44 -8.57 -30.14 17.07
N GLU A 45 -8.59 -31.45 17.33
CA GLU A 45 -8.63 -32.00 18.68
C GLU A 45 -7.41 -31.55 19.50
N HIS A 46 -6.20 -31.68 18.94
CA HIS A 46 -4.96 -31.27 19.60
C HIS A 46 -4.93 -29.78 19.95
N ILE A 47 -5.42 -28.92 19.05
CA ILE A 47 -5.44 -27.48 19.26
C ILE A 47 -6.73 -26.98 19.90
N GLY A 48 -7.64 -27.86 20.32
CA GLY A 48 -8.89 -27.51 21.00
C GLY A 48 -9.86 -26.68 20.15
N MET A 49 -10.06 -27.05 18.89
CA MET A 49 -10.98 -26.42 17.93
C MET A 49 -12.00 -27.44 17.39
N ASP A 50 -13.12 -26.94 16.86
CA ASP A 50 -14.06 -27.78 16.13
C ASP A 50 -13.43 -28.26 14.80
N GLY A 51 -13.53 -29.56 14.53
CA GLY A 51 -12.92 -30.19 13.36
C GLY A 51 -13.47 -29.68 12.03
N ARG A 52 -14.77 -29.36 11.95
CA ARG A 52 -15.38 -28.82 10.72
C ARG A 52 -14.94 -27.38 10.49
N VAL A 53 -14.78 -26.60 11.56
CA VAL A 53 -14.25 -25.23 11.48
C VAL A 53 -12.83 -25.25 10.93
N LEU A 54 -11.95 -26.09 11.48
CA LEU A 54 -10.57 -26.18 11.00
C LEU A 54 -10.50 -26.72 9.56
N ASP A 55 -11.30 -27.73 9.22
CA ASP A 55 -11.36 -28.25 7.84
C ASP A 55 -11.81 -27.20 6.82
N ALA A 56 -12.84 -26.40 7.15
CA ALA A 56 -13.27 -25.29 6.31
C ALA A 56 -12.19 -24.22 6.14
N MET A 57 -11.42 -23.94 7.21
CA MET A 57 -10.28 -23.03 7.15
C MET A 57 -9.15 -23.56 6.26
N LEU A 58 -8.78 -24.83 6.43
CA LEU A 58 -7.72 -25.47 5.65
C LEU A 58 -8.09 -25.67 4.18
N SER A 59 -9.38 -25.85 3.87
CA SER A 59 -9.87 -25.91 2.48
C SER A 59 -10.10 -24.53 1.84
N GLY A 60 -9.86 -23.43 2.57
CA GLY A 60 -10.05 -22.07 2.07
C GLY A 60 -11.49 -21.63 1.90
N LYS A 61 -12.44 -22.36 2.51
CA LYS A 61 -13.87 -22.02 2.52
C LYS A 61 -14.23 -21.08 3.66
N ARG A 62 -13.30 -20.83 4.58
CA ARG A 62 -13.46 -19.96 5.74
C ARG A 62 -12.14 -19.27 6.05
N SER A 63 -12.19 -17.97 6.35
CA SER A 63 -11.01 -17.23 6.79
C SER A 63 -10.45 -17.77 8.11
N ILE A 64 -9.13 -17.77 8.24
CA ILE A 64 -8.43 -18.07 9.49
C ILE A 64 -8.45 -16.82 10.38
N ASP A 65 -9.08 -16.92 11.56
CA ASP A 65 -9.03 -15.84 12.55
C ASP A 65 -7.71 -15.85 13.35
N VAL A 66 -7.45 -14.78 14.10
CA VAL A 66 -6.22 -14.61 14.90
C VAL A 66 -6.04 -15.72 15.94
N ALA A 67 -7.13 -16.17 16.57
CA ALA A 67 -7.06 -17.22 17.59
C ALA A 67 -6.66 -18.57 16.97
N ALA A 68 -7.21 -18.90 15.80
CA ALA A 68 -6.84 -20.06 15.01
C ALA A 68 -5.39 -19.97 14.52
N ALA A 69 -4.95 -18.81 14.02
CA ALA A 69 -3.57 -18.59 13.60
C ALA A 69 -2.57 -18.82 14.74
N ILE A 70 -2.85 -18.33 15.95
CA ILE A 70 -2.00 -18.57 17.14
C ILE A 70 -1.97 -20.07 17.52
N ARG A 71 -3.13 -20.75 17.49
CA ARG A 71 -3.22 -22.19 17.78
C ARG A 71 -2.42 -23.02 16.78
N LEU A 72 -2.58 -22.73 15.49
CA LEU A 72 -1.81 -23.35 14.41
C LEU A 72 -0.32 -23.04 14.53
N GLY A 73 0.03 -21.78 14.80
CA GLY A 73 1.41 -21.34 14.99
C GLY A 73 2.13 -22.07 16.12
N ARG A 74 1.45 -22.24 17.26
CA ARG A 74 2.00 -23.01 18.40
C ARG A 74 2.15 -24.49 18.10
N SER A 75 1.16 -25.11 17.43
CA SER A 75 1.17 -26.55 17.15
C SER A 75 2.16 -26.94 16.04
N LEU A 76 2.24 -26.13 14.98
CA LEU A 76 3.05 -26.40 13.80
C LEU A 76 4.38 -25.63 13.78
N GLN A 77 4.70 -24.91 14.86
CA GLN A 77 5.89 -24.06 14.99
C GLN A 77 6.00 -22.99 13.89
N LEU A 78 4.87 -22.39 13.55
CA LEU A 78 4.76 -21.31 12.57
C LEU A 78 4.64 -19.96 13.25
N ASN A 79 5.11 -18.92 12.56
CA ASN A 79 4.83 -17.56 12.98
C ASN A 79 3.36 -17.22 12.63
N PRO A 80 2.48 -17.00 13.64
CA PRO A 80 1.06 -16.71 13.38
C PRO A 80 0.86 -15.39 12.62
N VAL A 81 1.81 -14.44 12.73
CA VAL A 81 1.75 -13.17 11.99
C VAL A 81 1.81 -13.41 10.49
N ILE A 82 2.66 -14.34 10.02
CA ILE A 82 2.78 -14.66 8.59
C ILE A 82 1.48 -15.29 8.06
N ILE A 83 0.80 -16.11 8.87
CA ILE A 83 -0.51 -16.68 8.52
C ILE A 83 -1.54 -15.55 8.35
N MET A 84 -1.58 -14.62 9.30
CA MET A 84 -2.51 -13.48 9.24
C MET A 84 -2.21 -12.53 8.09
N GLU A 85 -0.94 -12.25 7.79
CA GLU A 85 -0.57 -11.42 6.63
C GLU A 85 -1.09 -12.03 5.32
N ARG A 86 -0.96 -13.36 5.16
CA ARG A 86 -1.48 -14.07 3.99
C ARG A 86 -3.01 -14.06 3.96
N GLN A 87 -3.66 -14.28 5.11
CA GLN A 87 -5.12 -14.22 5.20
C GLN A 87 -5.64 -12.84 4.82
N THR A 88 -5.08 -11.79 5.41
CA THR A 88 -5.45 -10.40 5.13
C THR A 88 -5.28 -10.06 3.65
N ARG A 89 -4.15 -10.44 3.04
CA ARG A 89 -3.92 -10.23 1.61
C ARG A 89 -4.95 -10.98 0.76
N TYR A 90 -5.29 -12.22 1.12
CA TYR A 90 -6.32 -13.00 0.44
C TYR A 90 -7.69 -12.31 0.54
N ASP A 91 -8.09 -11.91 1.75
CA ASP A 91 -9.38 -11.27 2.02
C ASP A 91 -9.52 -9.96 1.23
N PHE A 92 -8.47 -9.14 1.15
CA PHE A 92 -8.45 -7.96 0.28
C PHE A 92 -8.57 -8.32 -1.21
N ALA A 93 -7.87 -9.35 -1.67
CA ALA A 93 -7.87 -9.73 -3.08
C ALA A 93 -9.24 -10.22 -3.54
N VAL A 94 -9.99 -10.94 -2.70
CA VAL A 94 -11.32 -11.46 -3.05
C VAL A 94 -12.42 -10.41 -2.94
N LEU A 95 -12.25 -9.40 -2.06
CA LEU A 95 -13.22 -8.31 -1.87
C LEU A 95 -12.91 -7.05 -2.69
N ARG A 96 -11.80 -7.03 -3.43
CA ARG A 96 -11.33 -5.80 -4.11
C ARG A 96 -12.36 -5.20 -5.06
N ASP A 97 -13.04 -6.06 -5.80
CA ASP A 97 -13.99 -5.70 -6.86
C ASP A 97 -15.43 -6.03 -6.41
N ASP A 98 -15.70 -5.97 -5.10
CA ASP A 98 -17.04 -6.20 -4.53
C ASP A 98 -17.95 -5.01 -4.79
N ALA A 99 -19.07 -5.24 -5.49
CA ALA A 99 -19.96 -4.17 -5.95
C ALA A 99 -20.64 -3.41 -4.80
N GLU A 100 -20.92 -4.06 -3.66
CA GLU A 100 -21.51 -3.39 -2.51
C GLU A 100 -20.48 -2.45 -1.89
N LEU A 101 -19.24 -2.92 -1.70
CA LEU A 101 -18.15 -2.11 -1.16
C LEU A 101 -17.76 -0.95 -2.09
N GLU A 102 -17.74 -1.17 -3.41
CA GLU A 102 -17.47 -0.12 -4.40
C GLU A 102 -18.56 0.95 -4.44
N SER A 103 -19.80 0.59 -4.10
CA SER A 103 -20.94 1.51 -4.10
C SER A 103 -20.97 2.45 -2.88
N ILE A 104 -20.07 2.26 -1.90
CA ILE A 104 -20.03 3.10 -0.71
C ILE A 104 -19.59 4.52 -1.11
N ASP A 105 -20.53 5.46 -0.96
CA ASP A 105 -20.28 6.87 -1.18
C ASP A 105 -19.15 7.36 -0.30
N VAL A 106 -18.17 7.98 -0.93
CA VAL A 106 -17.08 8.60 -0.19
C VAL A 106 -17.57 9.93 0.35
N LEU A 107 -17.44 10.08 1.67
CA LEU A 107 -17.69 11.35 2.34
C LEU A 107 -16.96 12.51 1.63
N PRO A 108 -17.60 13.69 1.53
CA PRO A 108 -16.98 14.88 0.99
C PRO A 108 -15.65 15.16 1.71
N ARG A 109 -14.55 15.23 0.96
CA ARG A 109 -13.24 15.62 1.48
C ARG A 109 -13.10 17.13 1.38
N ASP A 110 -13.85 17.85 2.20
CA ASP A 110 -13.70 19.30 2.34
C ASP A 110 -12.52 19.66 3.28
N GLU A 111 -12.33 20.96 3.49
CA GLU A 111 -11.26 21.51 4.33
C GLU A 111 -11.34 21.08 5.81
N ASN A 112 -12.51 20.67 6.29
CA ASN A 112 -12.73 20.22 7.67
C ASN A 112 -12.53 18.70 7.84
N PHE A 113 -12.47 17.94 6.73
CA PHE A 113 -12.20 16.51 6.80
C PHE A 113 -10.83 16.26 7.46
N PRO A 114 -10.72 15.44 8.52
CA PRO A 114 -9.45 15.27 9.24
C PRO A 114 -8.38 14.71 8.31
N PHE A 115 -7.11 15.06 8.56
CA PHE A 115 -6.01 14.36 7.91
C PHE A 115 -5.91 12.97 8.58
N PRO A 116 -6.16 11.87 7.88
CA PRO A 116 -6.27 10.56 8.50
C PRO A 116 -4.93 10.12 9.10
N GLU A 117 -4.99 9.31 10.16
CA GLU A 117 -3.79 8.73 10.79
C GLU A 117 -3.18 7.58 9.98
N ILE A 118 -3.91 7.07 8.98
CA ILE A 118 -3.53 5.99 8.07
C ILE A 118 -4.06 6.26 6.66
N GLY A 119 -3.56 5.56 5.63
CA GLY A 119 -4.08 5.69 4.26
C GLY A 119 -3.58 6.93 3.49
N TYR A 120 -2.34 7.33 3.77
CA TYR A 120 -1.61 8.38 3.08
C TYR A 120 -0.23 7.85 2.66
N LEU A 121 0.40 8.48 1.67
CA LEU A 121 1.78 8.17 1.30
C LEU A 121 2.73 8.89 2.25
N ARG A 122 3.74 8.18 2.78
CA ARG A 122 4.84 8.80 3.54
C ARG A 122 6.01 9.10 2.63
N GLY A 123 6.68 10.21 2.89
CA GLY A 123 7.76 10.61 2.01
C GLY A 123 8.34 11.97 2.33
N ARG A 124 8.89 12.60 1.30
CA ARG A 124 9.51 13.92 1.39
C ARG A 124 8.98 14.84 0.32
N LEU A 125 8.88 16.12 0.66
CA LEU A 125 8.66 17.15 -0.33
C LEU A 125 9.87 17.24 -1.27
N ALA A 126 9.62 17.52 -2.55
CA ALA A 126 10.67 17.63 -3.55
C ALA A 126 10.36 18.79 -4.51
N GLY A 127 11.38 19.58 -4.86
CA GLY A 127 11.30 20.47 -6.02
C GLY A 127 11.83 19.75 -7.26
N LEU A 128 11.07 19.76 -8.35
CA LEU A 128 11.51 19.18 -9.63
C LEU A 128 12.32 20.21 -10.40
N ARG A 129 13.61 19.90 -10.59
CA ARG A 129 14.48 20.61 -11.52
C ARG A 129 14.56 19.79 -12.80
N GLU A 130 14.34 20.42 -13.94
CA GLU A 130 14.33 19.82 -15.27
C GLU A 130 15.44 18.78 -15.47
N THR A 131 15.05 17.56 -15.86
CA THR A 131 15.94 16.64 -16.59
C THR A 131 15.15 15.78 -17.58
N TRP A 132 15.34 16.10 -18.87
CA TRP A 132 15.24 15.32 -20.12
C TRP A 132 13.91 14.68 -20.56
N GLY A 133 13.26 15.31 -21.55
CA GLY A 133 12.76 14.61 -22.76
C GLY A 133 11.25 14.33 -22.88
N TYR A 134 10.58 15.14 -23.69
CA TYR A 134 9.27 14.95 -24.36
C TYR A 134 8.05 14.60 -23.46
N GLY A 135 7.61 15.63 -22.75
CA GLY A 135 6.31 15.74 -22.08
C GLY A 135 6.34 17.01 -21.24
N ASP A 136 5.31 17.84 -21.34
CA ASP A 136 5.27 19.24 -20.84
C ASP A 136 5.38 19.32 -19.31
N VAL A 137 6.61 19.19 -18.78
CA VAL A 137 6.92 19.40 -17.35
C VAL A 137 7.54 20.79 -17.23
N ARG A 138 6.82 21.70 -16.55
CA ARG A 138 7.33 23.04 -16.27
C ARG A 138 8.50 22.95 -15.28
N PRO A 139 9.62 23.66 -15.53
CA PRO A 139 10.62 23.91 -14.48
C PRO A 139 9.88 24.51 -13.28
N GLU A 140 10.25 24.15 -12.04
CA GLU A 140 9.65 24.66 -10.78
C GLU A 140 8.46 23.86 -10.21
N THR A 141 8.18 22.65 -10.71
CA THR A 141 7.06 21.86 -10.18
C THR A 141 7.37 21.30 -8.79
N LEU A 142 6.51 21.61 -7.81
CA LEU A 142 6.56 21.00 -6.48
C LEU A 142 5.97 19.60 -6.54
N GLY A 143 6.67 18.67 -5.94
CA GLY A 143 6.28 17.28 -5.87
C GLY A 143 6.44 16.67 -4.50
N PHE A 144 6.02 15.43 -4.40
CA PHE A 144 6.14 14.57 -3.25
C PHE A 144 6.82 13.28 -3.67
N LEU A 145 7.94 12.97 -3.04
CA LEU A 145 8.68 11.75 -3.24
C LEU A 145 8.23 10.75 -2.18
N ALA A 146 7.41 9.77 -2.57
CA ALA A 146 7.00 8.70 -1.69
C ALA A 146 8.21 7.84 -1.29
N ASP A 147 8.27 7.46 -0.03
CA ASP A 147 9.14 6.37 0.43
C ASP A 147 8.72 5.11 -0.36
N ALA A 148 9.68 4.22 -0.66
CA ALA A 148 9.34 2.94 -1.26
C ALA A 148 8.44 2.17 -0.28
N ASP A 149 7.18 1.93 -0.66
CA ASP A 149 6.28 1.09 0.12
C ASP A 149 6.86 -0.33 0.20
N TYR A 150 6.72 -0.96 1.36
CA TYR A 150 7.21 -2.32 1.62
C TYR A 150 6.44 -3.39 0.81
N ASP A 151 5.49 -2.99 -0.03
CA ASP A 151 4.76 -3.84 -0.97
C ASP A 151 5.61 -4.16 -2.22
N GLY A 152 6.79 -4.74 -1.97
CA GLY A 152 7.40 -5.84 -2.71
C GLY A 152 7.71 -5.73 -4.21
N HIS A 153 7.23 -4.74 -4.96
CA HIS A 153 7.31 -4.79 -6.43
C HIS A 153 7.64 -3.48 -7.13
N ASP A 154 7.95 -2.41 -6.40
CA ASP A 154 8.46 -1.20 -7.03
C ASP A 154 9.41 -0.47 -6.08
N MET A 155 10.70 -0.82 -6.11
CA MET A 155 11.76 -0.10 -5.38
C MET A 155 12.03 1.30 -5.97
N LEU A 156 11.26 1.72 -6.98
CA LEU A 156 11.36 3.05 -7.54
C LEU A 156 10.63 4.04 -6.64
N LEU A 157 11.37 5.03 -6.15
CA LEU A 157 10.80 6.20 -5.50
C LEU A 157 9.74 6.81 -6.43
N ARG A 158 8.48 6.78 -6.01
CA ARG A 158 7.38 7.35 -6.79
C ARG A 158 7.28 8.84 -6.52
N LEU A 159 7.45 9.61 -7.57
CA LEU A 159 7.27 11.05 -7.56
C LEU A 159 5.81 11.36 -7.89
N HIS A 160 5.17 12.14 -7.04
CA HIS A 160 3.80 12.61 -7.20
C HIS A 160 3.77 14.14 -7.36
N ASP A 161 3.00 14.63 -8.33
CA ASP A 161 2.74 16.06 -8.46
C ASP A 161 1.79 16.54 -7.35
N LEU A 162 2.06 17.72 -6.80
CA LEU A 162 1.15 18.37 -5.86
C LEU A 162 0.04 19.12 -6.61
N ARG A 163 -0.91 18.35 -7.14
CA ARG A 163 -2.08 18.91 -7.83
C ARG A 163 -3.02 19.64 -6.87
N PRO A 164 -3.76 20.66 -7.34
CA PRO A 164 -4.84 21.28 -6.57
C PRO A 164 -5.82 20.22 -6.04
N GLY A 165 -6.23 20.35 -4.78
CA GLY A 165 -7.09 19.37 -4.10
C GLY A 165 -6.32 18.26 -3.38
N ALA A 166 -5.03 18.07 -3.63
CA ALA A 166 -4.21 17.16 -2.85
C ALA A 166 -4.01 17.69 -1.43
N ARG A 167 -3.74 16.81 -0.46
CA ARG A 167 -3.53 17.21 0.95
C ARG A 167 -2.14 16.84 1.41
N LEU A 168 -1.52 17.74 2.19
CA LEU A 168 -0.26 17.47 2.85
C LEU A 168 -0.37 17.69 4.36
N ARG A 169 0.36 16.86 5.10
CA ARG A 169 0.78 17.14 6.47
C ARG A 169 2.30 17.20 6.50
N VAL A 170 2.85 18.38 6.69
CA VAL A 170 4.29 18.66 6.65
C VAL A 170 4.84 18.69 8.08
N TYR A 171 6.00 18.07 8.27
CA TYR A 171 6.65 17.95 9.56
C TYR A 171 7.95 18.76 9.60
N ALA A 172 8.25 19.30 10.78
CA ALA A 172 9.57 19.83 11.08
C ALA A 172 10.59 18.69 11.18
N PRO A 173 11.90 18.97 11.06
CA PRO A 173 12.95 17.98 11.31
C PRO A 173 12.84 17.29 12.67
N GLU A 174 12.30 17.98 13.68
CA GLU A 174 12.09 17.47 15.04
C GLU A 174 10.83 16.61 15.18
N GLY A 175 10.05 16.45 14.10
CA GLY A 175 8.90 15.54 14.02
C GLY A 175 7.54 16.13 14.40
N HIS A 176 7.47 17.38 14.87
CA HIS A 176 6.19 18.05 15.09
C HIS A 176 5.59 18.58 13.78
N VAL A 177 4.27 18.72 13.73
CA VAL A 177 3.55 19.17 12.53
C VAL A 177 3.73 20.68 12.33
N LEU A 178 4.19 21.08 11.14
CA LEU A 178 4.31 22.48 10.73
C LEU A 178 3.08 22.98 9.97
N TRP A 179 2.44 22.09 9.21
CA TRP A 179 1.31 22.47 8.37
C TRP A 179 0.44 21.26 8.02
N VAL A 180 -0.87 21.46 7.96
CA VAL A 180 -1.85 20.49 7.44
C VAL A 180 -2.83 21.26 6.58
N GLY A 181 -3.06 20.81 5.35
CA GLY A 181 -4.04 21.48 4.49
C GLY A 181 -4.13 20.91 3.09
N VAL A 182 -4.98 21.56 2.30
CA VAL A 182 -5.18 21.29 0.88
C VAL A 182 -4.23 22.17 0.06
N VAL A 183 -3.63 21.60 -0.98
CA VAL A 183 -2.89 22.35 -2.01
C VAL A 183 -3.92 23.05 -2.88
N LEU A 184 -3.85 24.38 -2.94
CA LEU A 184 -4.67 25.20 -3.82
C LEU A 184 -3.85 25.65 -5.03
N GLU A 185 -4.45 26.44 -5.91
CA GLU A 185 -3.75 27.14 -6.98
C GLU A 185 -4.02 28.65 -6.94
N THR A 186 -3.05 29.43 -7.39
CA THR A 186 -3.23 30.84 -7.69
C THR A 186 -4.05 31.00 -8.98
N LEU A 187 -4.52 32.23 -9.25
CA LEU A 187 -5.18 32.56 -10.53
C LEU A 187 -4.28 32.31 -11.75
N GLN A 188 -2.96 32.23 -11.56
CA GLN A 188 -1.96 31.93 -12.58
C GLN A 188 -1.64 30.43 -12.67
N GLY A 189 -2.35 29.57 -11.94
CA GLY A 189 -2.18 28.11 -11.96
C GLY A 189 -0.93 27.61 -11.22
N GLN A 190 -0.40 28.40 -10.28
CA GLN A 190 0.73 27.97 -9.45
C GLN A 190 0.25 27.36 -8.14
N PRO A 191 0.91 26.30 -7.60
CA PRO A 191 0.54 25.74 -6.30
C PRO A 191 0.57 26.81 -5.20
N LEU A 192 -0.47 26.81 -4.38
CA LEU A 192 -0.64 27.71 -3.25
C LEU A 192 -0.84 26.87 -1.99
N LEU A 193 -0.06 27.18 -0.94
CA LEU A 193 -0.19 26.58 0.38
C LEU A 193 -0.74 27.64 1.36
N PRO A 194 -2.06 27.68 1.59
CA PRO A 194 -2.69 28.67 2.44
C PRO A 194 -2.14 28.64 3.87
N TYR A 195 -2.18 29.79 4.54
CA TYR A 195 -1.77 29.95 5.94
C TYR A 195 -0.27 29.70 6.22
N ALA A 196 0.51 29.22 5.25
CA ALA A 196 1.96 29.25 5.31
C ALA A 196 2.45 30.69 5.13
N ARG A 197 3.46 31.09 5.91
CA ARG A 197 4.10 32.39 5.73
C ARG A 197 4.68 32.47 4.29
N PRO A 198 4.51 33.60 3.58
CA PRO A 198 5.06 33.77 2.24
C PRO A 198 6.55 33.39 2.17
N GLY A 199 6.92 32.55 1.20
CA GLY A 199 8.29 32.10 0.97
C GLY A 199 8.84 31.05 1.95
N VAL A 200 8.22 30.83 3.12
CA VAL A 200 8.69 29.83 4.10
C VAL A 200 8.51 28.41 3.58
N TRP A 201 7.37 28.15 2.92
CA TRP A 201 7.05 26.84 2.39
C TRP A 201 8.08 26.36 1.36
N ILE A 202 8.71 27.26 0.60
CA ILE A 202 9.77 26.94 -0.37
C ILE A 202 10.92 26.21 0.34
N GLY A 203 11.27 26.64 1.54
CA GLY A 203 12.28 26.00 2.38
C GLY A 203 11.95 24.54 2.69
N TRP A 204 10.67 24.19 2.87
CA TRP A 204 10.24 22.81 3.12
C TRP A 204 10.59 21.88 1.94
N PHE A 205 10.44 22.37 0.70
CA PHE A 205 10.76 21.60 -0.51
C PHE A 205 12.26 21.53 -0.77
N VAL A 206 12.98 22.63 -0.60
CA VAL A 206 14.45 22.68 -0.75
C VAL A 206 15.12 21.74 0.24
N GLN A 207 14.66 21.74 1.50
CA GLN A 207 15.21 20.92 2.57
C GLN A 207 14.59 19.51 2.63
N ARG A 208 13.69 19.18 1.70
CA ARG A 208 13.02 17.87 1.59
C ARG A 208 12.36 17.41 2.88
N TYR A 209 11.55 18.27 3.47
CA TYR A 209 10.85 18.00 4.73
C TYR A 209 9.98 16.75 4.61
N ARG A 210 9.85 16.02 5.72
CA ARG A 210 8.95 14.88 5.79
C ARG A 210 7.53 15.36 5.62
N ALA A 211 6.75 14.61 4.85
CA ALA A 211 5.34 14.86 4.71
C ALA A 211 4.57 13.56 4.58
N ASP A 212 3.30 13.66 4.96
CA ASP A 212 2.28 12.72 4.56
C ASP A 212 1.47 13.34 3.43
N PHE A 213 1.15 12.56 2.42
CA PHE A 213 0.52 13.04 1.20
C PHE A 213 -0.70 12.20 0.83
N ILE A 214 -1.79 12.90 0.50
CA ILE A 214 -3.00 12.30 -0.04
C ILE A 214 -3.22 12.93 -1.41
N PRO A 215 -3.14 12.16 -2.51
CA PRO A 215 -3.34 12.70 -3.84
C PRO A 215 -4.76 13.23 -4.02
N ALA A 216 -4.89 14.22 -4.91
CA ALA A 216 -6.19 14.66 -5.43
C ALA A 216 -6.87 13.49 -6.17
N ARG A 217 -8.21 13.50 -6.21
CA ARG A 217 -8.99 12.54 -6.99
C ARG A 217 -9.04 12.89 -8.46
#